data_AF-A0A5A8A1C5-F1
#
_entry.id   AF-A0A5A8A1C5-F1
#
_cell.length_a   1.000
_cell.length_b   1.000
_cell.length_c   1.000
_cell.angle_alpha   90.00
_cell.angle_beta   90.00
_cell.angle_gamma   90.00
#
_symmetry.space_group_name_H-M   'P 1'
#
loop_
_entity.id
_entity.type
_entity.pdbx_description
1 polymer ?
#
loop_
_entity_poly.entity_id
_entity_poly.type
_entity_poly.pdbx_seq_one_letter_code
_entity_poly.pdbx_strand_id
1 'polypeptide(L)'
;MYNPFFSSLMLMIESQRVIELRLARLAWGGPEGVSEAQSMVVEKVNAAAEALTTLMLGGSPEAVIARYREHVAANTERLRL
;
A
#
# COMPACT_ATOMS: atom_id res chain seq x y z
N MET A 1 16.12 16.67 -8.04
CA MET A 1 16.00 16.87 -6.57
C MET A 1 14.80 16.07 -6.10
N TYR A 2 15.02 15.05 -5.27
CA TYR A 2 13.92 14.33 -4.64
C TYR A 2 13.22 15.27 -3.65
N ASN A 3 11.89 15.35 -3.71
CA ASN A 3 11.09 16.06 -2.74
C ASN A 3 10.20 15.04 -2.00
N PRO A 4 10.46 14.73 -0.72
CA PRO A 4 9.67 13.76 0.04
C PRO A 4 8.19 14.15 0.11
N PHE A 5 7.90 15.46 0.11
CA PHE A 5 6.53 15.96 0.12
C PHE A 5 5.81 15.64 -1.20
N PHE A 6 6.48 15.80 -2.35
CA PHE A 6 5.88 15.48 -3.63
C PHE A 6 5.62 13.97 -3.79
N SER A 7 6.57 13.13 -3.37
CA SER A 7 6.41 11.68 -3.43
C SER A 7 5.31 11.18 -2.50
N SER A 8 5.21 11.76 -1.30
CA SER A 8 4.13 11.49 -0.35
C SER A 8 2.77 11.96 -0.87
N LEU A 9 2.72 13.12 -1.54
CA LEU A 9 1.51 13.63 -2.17
C LEU A 9 1.01 12.71 -3.29
N MET A 10 1.91 12.24 -4.16
CA MET A 10 1.55 11.26 -5.19
C MET A 10 1.08 9.95 -4.59
N LEU A 11 1.74 9.45 -3.55
CA LEU A 11 1.31 8.27 -2.82
C LEU A 11 -0.09 8.44 -2.21
N MET A 12 -0.40 9.61 -1.66
CA MET A 12 -1.73 9.92 -1.13
C MET A 12 -2.80 9.84 -2.22
N ILE A 13 -2.51 10.38 -3.41
CA ILE A 13 -3.42 10.33 -4.57
C ILE A 13 -3.60 8.87 -5.04
N GLU A 14 -2.52 8.12 -5.22
CA GLU A 14 -2.53 6.70 -5.64
C GLU A 14 -3.33 5.84 -4.65
N SER A 15 -3.21 6.12 -3.36
CA SER A 15 -3.91 5.39 -2.30
C SER A 15 -5.42 5.58 -2.34
N GLN A 16 -5.94 6.70 -2.87
CA GLN A 16 -7.39 6.95 -2.93
C GLN A 16 -8.14 5.85 -3.68
N ARG A 17 -7.57 5.38 -4.80
CA ARG A 17 -8.22 4.33 -5.60
C ARG A 17 -8.26 3.00 -4.87
N VAL A 18 -7.19 2.63 -4.17
CA VAL A 18 -7.15 1.42 -3.34
C VAL A 18 -8.18 1.53 -2.23
N ILE A 19 -8.27 2.67 -1.55
CA ILE A 19 -9.23 2.88 -0.45
C ILE A 19 -10.67 2.68 -0.94
N GLU A 20 -11.04 3.30 -2.07
CA GLU A 20 -12.36 3.16 -2.67
C GLU A 20 -12.70 1.68 -2.94
N LEU A 21 -11.80 0.95 -3.60
CA LEU A 21 -12.00 -0.46 -3.94
C LEU A 21 -12.14 -1.35 -2.70
N ARG A 22 -11.33 -1.11 -1.67
CA ARG A 22 -11.43 -1.87 -0.41
C ARG A 22 -12.72 -1.60 0.33
N LEU A 23 -13.14 -0.34 0.38
CA LEU A 23 -14.42 0.01 0.99
C LEU A 23 -15.58 -0.67 0.25
N ALA A 24 -15.54 -0.74 -1.08
CA ALA A 24 -16.53 -1.49 -1.86
C ALA A 24 -16.55 -2.99 -1.50
N ARG A 25 -15.39 -3.65 -1.43
CA ARG A 25 -15.31 -5.09 -1.06
C ARG A 25 -15.73 -5.36 0.39
N LEU A 26 -15.34 -4.50 1.33
CA LEU A 26 -15.76 -4.60 2.72
C LEU A 26 -17.27 -4.40 2.86
N ALA A 27 -17.85 -3.43 2.15
CA ALA A 27 -19.28 -3.17 2.16
C ALA A 27 -20.10 -4.32 1.54
N TRP A 28 -19.56 -4.98 0.51
CA TRP A 28 -20.18 -6.18 -0.06
C TRP A 28 -20.18 -7.35 0.93
N GLY A 29 -19.15 -7.43 1.78
CA GLY A 29 -19.04 -8.44 2.84
C GLY A 29 -18.80 -9.85 2.29
N GLY A 30 -19.27 -10.86 3.04
CA GLY A 30 -19.09 -12.27 2.69
C GLY A 30 -17.63 -12.74 2.78
N PRO A 31 -17.33 -13.94 2.24
CA PRO A 31 -15.99 -14.52 2.29
C PRO A 31 -14.92 -13.64 1.64
N GLU A 32 -15.26 -12.98 0.52
CA GLU A 32 -14.35 -12.07 -0.18
C GLU A 32 -14.03 -10.82 0.65
N GLY A 33 -15.03 -10.21 1.29
CA GLY A 33 -14.82 -9.07 2.18
C GLY A 33 -13.96 -9.41 3.41
N VAL A 34 -14.15 -10.60 3.99
CA VAL A 34 -13.31 -11.10 5.10
C VAL A 34 -11.88 -11.36 4.64
N SER A 35 -11.71 -12.02 3.49
CA SER A 35 -10.39 -12.25 2.88
C SER A 35 -9.68 -10.92 2.57
N GLU A 36 -10.42 -9.92 2.11
CA GLU A 36 -9.88 -8.59 1.86
C GLU A 36 -9.41 -7.91 3.14
N ALA A 37 -10.22 -7.95 4.20
CA ALA A 37 -9.84 -7.40 5.51
C ALA A 37 -8.57 -8.06 6.08
N GLN A 38 -8.41 -9.38 5.90
CA GLN A 38 -7.20 -10.10 6.31
C GLN A 38 -6.00 -9.70 5.45
N SER A 39 -6.18 -9.62 4.13
CA SER A 39 -5.12 -9.22 3.20
C SER A 39 -4.61 -7.81 3.52
N MET A 40 -5.50 -6.88 3.86
CA MET A 40 -5.14 -5.53 4.31
C MET A 40 -4.16 -5.51 5.49
N VAL A 41 -4.26 -6.46 6.42
CA VAL A 41 -3.38 -6.54 7.58
C VAL A 41 -2.02 -7.12 7.17
N VAL A 42 -2.04 -8.22 6.42
CA VAL A 42 -0.83 -8.87 5.91
C VAL A 42 0.02 -7.90 5.09
N GLU A 43 -0.60 -7.14 4.20
CA GLU A 43 0.08 -6.13 3.39
C GLU A 43 0.76 -5.05 4.25
N LYS A 44 0.10 -4.56 5.32
CA LYS A 44 0.71 -3.56 6.23
C LYS A 44 1.89 -4.14 6.99
N VAL A 45 1.78 -5.37 7.47
CA VAL A 45 2.88 -6.05 8.19
C VAL A 45 4.06 -6.27 7.26
N ASN A 46 3.82 -6.74 6.04
CA ASN A 46 4.86 -6.96 5.04
C ASN A 46 5.54 -5.66 4.63
N ALA A 47 4.77 -4.61 4.34
CA ALA A 47 5.33 -3.30 3.98
C ALA A 47 6.14 -2.69 5.12
N ALA A 48 5.70 -2.86 6.38
CA ALA A 48 6.44 -2.40 7.55
C ALA A 48 7.75 -3.19 7.74
N ALA A 49 7.72 -4.52 7.56
CA ALA A 49 8.91 -5.36 7.64
C ALA A 49 9.92 -5.01 6.54
N GLU A 50 9.46 -4.77 5.31
CA GLU A 50 10.30 -4.34 4.19
C GLU A 50 10.90 -2.95 4.42
N ALA A 51 10.09 -2.00 4.91
CA ALA A 51 10.58 -0.66 5.25
C ALA A 51 11.64 -0.71 6.36
N LEU A 52 11.39 -1.48 7.43
CA LEU A 52 12.36 -1.68 8.51
C LEU A 52 13.67 -2.28 7.98
N THR A 53 13.57 -3.33 7.18
CA THR A 53 14.74 -4.00 6.59
C THR A 53 15.52 -3.05 5.69
N THR A 54 14.82 -2.28 4.85
CA THR A 54 15.43 -1.27 3.98
C THR A 54 16.23 -0.27 4.79
N LEU A 55 15.65 0.28 5.86
CA LEU A 55 16.33 1.25 6.72
C LEU A 55 17.51 0.63 7.49
N MET A 56 17.36 -0.58 8.03
CA MET A 56 18.44 -1.28 8.74
C MET A 56 19.65 -1.57 7.86
N LEU A 57 19.42 -1.82 6.56
CA LEU A 57 20.48 -2.04 5.57
C LEU A 57 21.08 -0.73 5.01
N GLY A 58 20.76 0.43 5.60
CA GLY A 58 21.27 1.73 5.17
C GLY A 58 20.52 2.32 3.97
N GLY A 59 19.38 1.75 3.60
CA GLY A 59 18.48 2.31 2.60
C GLY A 59 17.84 3.61 3.08
N SER A 60 17.34 4.40 2.15
CA SER A 60 16.88 5.75 2.42
C SER A 60 15.35 5.83 2.52
N PRO A 61 14.77 6.84 3.21
CA PRO A 61 13.32 7.05 3.25
C PRO A 61 12.69 7.13 1.85
N GLU A 62 13.45 7.60 0.86
CA GLU A 62 13.07 7.65 -0.55
C GLU A 62 12.78 6.27 -1.13
N ALA A 63 13.69 5.33 -0.86
CA ALA A 63 13.53 3.94 -1.30
C ALA A 63 12.29 3.31 -0.65
N VAL A 64 12.04 3.60 0.63
CA VAL A 64 10.84 3.13 1.34
C VAL A 64 9.57 3.66 0.67
N ILE A 65 9.49 4.97 0.40
CA ILE A 65 8.31 5.57 -0.24
C ILE A 65 8.12 5.01 -1.67
N ALA A 66 9.19 4.82 -2.43
CA ALA A 66 9.11 4.24 -3.77
C ALA A 66 8.53 2.81 -3.73
N ARG A 67 9.04 1.94 -2.86
CA ARG A 67 8.53 0.58 -2.67
C ARG A 67 7.08 0.57 -2.20
N TYR A 68 6.70 1.50 -1.30
CA TYR A 68 5.32 1.61 -0.84
C TYR A 68 4.35 2.00 -1.96
N ARG A 69 4.76 2.86 -2.90
CA ARG A 69 3.96 3.20 -4.09
C ARG A 69 3.78 2.00 -5.02
N GLU A 70 4.80 1.17 -5.20
CA GLU A 70 4.68 -0.09 -5.95
C GLU A 70 3.65 -1.04 -5.31
N HIS A 71 3.66 -1.17 -3.98
CA HIS A 71 2.64 -1.95 -3.26
C HIS A 71 1.22 -1.40 -3.48
N VAL A 72 1.04 -0.08 -3.46
CA VAL A 72 -0.26 0.55 -3.75
C VAL A 72 -0.72 0.28 -5.18
N ALA A 73 0.19 0.34 -6.15
CA ALA A 73 -0.13 0.01 -7.54
C ALA A 73 -0.55 -1.46 -7.68
N ALA A 74 0.22 -2.39 -7.10
CA ALA A 74 -0.08 -3.82 -7.12
C ALA A 74 -1.44 -4.14 -6.44
N ASN A 75 -1.73 -3.48 -5.33
CA ASN A 75 -3.01 -3.58 -4.64
C ASN A 75 -4.18 -3.11 -5.50
N THR A 76 -3.99 -2.02 -6.26
CA THR A 76 -5.01 -1.50 -7.17
C THR A 76 -5.33 -2.53 -8.26
N GLU A 77 -4.31 -3.14 -8.85
CA GLU A 77 -4.48 -4.18 -9.88
C GLU A 77 -5.19 -5.42 -9.32
N ARG A 78 -4.77 -5.90 -8.15
CA ARG A 78 -5.42 -7.06 -7.48
C ARG A 78 -6.89 -6.83 -7.22
N LEU A 79 -7.27 -5.62 -6.77
CA LEU A 79 -8.64 -5.29 -6.40
C LEU A 79 -9.57 -5.01 -7.59
N ARG A 80 -9.00 -4.79 -8.79
CA ARG A 80 -9.77 -4.65 -10.04
C ARG A 80 -10.20 -5.99 -10.63
N LEU A 81 -9.46 -7.06 -10.31
CA LEU A 81 -9.76 -8.45 -10.69
C LEU A 81 -10.86 -9.04 -9.80
#